data_AF-A0A9K3E0H9-F1
#
_entry.id   AF-A0A9K3E0H9-F1
#
_cell.length_a   1.000
_cell.length_b   1.000
_cell.length_c   1.000
_cell.angle_alpha   90.00
_cell.angle_beta   90.00
_cell.angle_gamma   90.00
#
_symmetry.space_group_name_H-M   'P 1'
#
loop_
_entity.id
_entity.type
_entity.pdbx_description
1 polymer ?
#
loop_
_entity_poly.entity_id
_entity_poly.type
_entity_poly.pdbx_seq_one_letter_code
_entity_poly.pdbx_strand_id
1 'polypeptide(L)'
;MPESLYTNGGLKLRVVWTISSLIAASARHYLLQPIISEHKTLESLVLTDADGQGVLCMNREQLEELRVKPLAASSASKRTMVPALNTRLWYAPCLELPDGTVLKGATLVCTRPSDQSVQREVSDELWVSSAFEEPFGTAAKMLVKRRTYCLEMNSF
;
A
#
# COMPACT_ATOMS: atom_id res chain seq x y z
N MET A 1 -4.48 -4.56 21.66
CA MET A 1 -4.76 -3.27 20.99
C MET A 1 -5.86 -2.55 21.77
N PRO A 2 -5.72 -1.25 22.11
CA PRO A 2 -6.72 -0.52 22.89
C PRO A 2 -8.07 -0.35 22.15
N GLU A 3 -9.19 -0.42 22.86
CA GLU A 3 -10.53 -0.27 22.25
C GLU A 3 -10.77 1.09 21.58
N SER A 4 -10.07 2.13 22.04
CA SER A 4 -10.13 3.48 21.47
C SER A 4 -9.71 3.54 19.99
N LEU A 5 -8.90 2.58 19.52
CA LEU A 5 -8.52 2.45 18.10
C LEU A 5 -9.71 2.14 17.18
N TYR A 6 -10.78 1.54 17.72
CA TYR A 6 -11.96 1.15 16.96
C TYR A 6 -13.03 2.26 16.87
N THR A 7 -12.79 3.41 17.51
CA THR A 7 -13.69 4.58 17.47
C THR A 7 -13.12 5.68 16.56
N ASN A 8 -13.90 6.71 16.21
CA ASN A 8 -13.51 7.79 15.28
C ASN A 8 -12.14 8.43 15.58
N GLY A 9 -11.65 8.41 16.84
CA GLY A 9 -10.29 8.83 17.20
C GLY A 9 -9.17 8.02 16.56
N GLY A 10 -9.40 6.75 16.23
CA GLY A 10 -8.45 5.87 15.53
C GLY A 10 -8.32 6.16 14.03
N LEU A 11 -9.26 6.89 13.41
CA LEU A 11 -9.14 7.22 11.98
C LEU A 11 -7.93 8.10 11.70
N LYS A 12 -7.68 9.12 12.52
CA LYS A 12 -6.50 10.00 12.40
C LYS A 12 -5.20 9.20 12.51
N LEU A 13 -5.13 8.26 13.47
CA LEU A 13 -3.96 7.42 13.64
C LEU A 13 -3.75 6.47 12.46
N ARG A 14 -4.82 5.89 11.90
CA ARG A 14 -4.76 5.05 10.70
C ARG A 14 -4.29 5.82 9.46
N VAL A 15 -4.68 7.10 9.33
CA VAL A 15 -4.14 7.97 8.28
C VAL A 15 -2.64 8.19 8.47
N VAL A 16 -2.19 8.49 9.69
CA VAL A 16 -0.76 8.65 10.01
C VAL A 16 0.01 7.36 9.71
N TRP A 17 -0.51 6.20 10.10
CA TRP A 17 0.09 4.91 9.80
C TRP A 17 0.16 4.62 8.30
N THR A 18 -0.90 4.93 7.55
CA THR A 18 -0.90 4.77 6.08
C THR A 18 0.22 5.59 5.45
N ILE A 19 0.32 6.88 5.79
CA ILE A 19 1.35 7.78 5.27
C ILE A 19 2.75 7.30 5.70
N SER A 20 2.90 6.89 6.97
CA SER A 20 4.18 6.39 7.50
C SER A 20 4.62 5.10 6.79
N SER A 21 3.69 4.18 6.54
CA SER A 21 3.94 2.94 5.80
C SER A 21 4.36 3.23 4.36
N LEU A 22 3.72 4.19 3.70
CA LEU A 22 4.08 4.61 2.36
C LEU A 22 5.49 5.22 2.30
N ILE A 23 5.85 6.08 3.26
CA ILE A 23 7.20 6.64 3.38
C ILE A 23 8.23 5.52 3.63
N ALA A 24 7.91 4.57 4.51
CA ALA A 24 8.80 3.45 4.80
C ALA A 24 8.99 2.55 3.55
N ALA A 25 7.93 2.33 2.78
CA ALA A 25 7.99 1.58 1.53
C ALA A 25 8.84 2.31 0.47
N SER A 26 8.66 3.63 0.31
CA SER A 26 9.47 4.41 -0.64
C SER A 26 10.94 4.47 -0.26
N ALA A 27 11.26 4.51 1.03
CA ALA A 27 12.63 4.42 1.53
C ALA A 27 13.27 3.06 1.20
N ARG A 28 12.57 1.94 1.42
CA ARG A 28 13.05 0.60 1.02
C ARG A 28 13.33 0.54 -0.48
N HIS A 29 12.44 1.13 -1.28
CA HIS A 29 12.61 1.18 -2.74
C HIS A 29 13.86 1.96 -3.17
N TYR A 30 14.12 3.12 -2.54
CA TYR A 30 15.32 3.91 -2.78
C TYR A 30 16.61 3.16 -2.42
N LEU A 31 16.64 2.53 -1.24
CA LEU A 31 17.83 1.85 -0.72
C LEU A 31 18.31 0.69 -1.59
N LEU A 32 17.38 0.05 -2.32
CA LEU A 32 17.70 -1.08 -3.18
C LEU A 32 18.25 -0.69 -4.54
N GLN A 33 18.08 0.56 -4.96
CA GLN A 33 18.49 1.03 -6.28
C GLN A 33 19.99 0.78 -6.57
N PRO A 34 20.94 1.06 -5.66
CA PRO A 34 22.35 0.75 -5.87
C PRO A 34 22.60 -0.76 -5.99
N ILE A 35 22.00 -1.56 -5.11
CA ILE A 35 22.15 -3.03 -5.10
C ILE A 35 21.66 -3.63 -6.42
N ILE A 36 20.48 -3.23 -6.88
CA ILE A 36 19.89 -3.72 -8.14
C ILE A 36 20.74 -3.29 -9.35
N SER A 37 21.34 -2.10 -9.27
CA SER A 37 22.23 -1.58 -10.31
C SER A 37 23.56 -2.33 -10.40
N GLU A 38 24.11 -2.76 -9.27
CA GLU A 38 25.41 -3.46 -9.16
C GLU A 38 25.26 -4.94 -9.52
N HIS A 39 24.21 -5.59 -9.03
CA HIS A 39 23.98 -7.02 -9.22
C HIS A 39 23.11 -7.30 -10.46
N LYS A 40 23.71 -7.27 -11.65
CA LYS A 40 23.01 -7.50 -12.93
C LYS A 40 22.42 -8.91 -13.10
N THR A 41 22.95 -9.90 -12.40
CA THR A 41 22.47 -11.30 -12.44
C THR A 41 21.29 -11.56 -11.50
N LEU A 42 20.89 -10.58 -10.68
CA LEU A 42 19.77 -10.73 -9.77
C LEU A 42 18.46 -10.91 -10.56
N GLU A 43 17.76 -12.02 -10.32
CA GLU A 43 16.49 -12.37 -10.99
C GLU A 43 15.26 -12.13 -10.11
N SER A 44 15.42 -12.12 -8.80
CA SER A 44 14.34 -11.85 -7.84
C SER A 44 14.87 -11.20 -6.57
N LEU A 45 14.01 -10.45 -5.89
CA LEU A 45 14.33 -9.76 -4.65
C LEU A 45 13.15 -9.80 -3.69
N VAL A 46 13.41 -10.15 -2.43
CA VAL A 46 12.46 -10.04 -1.33
C VAL A 46 13.17 -9.33 -0.18
N LEU A 47 12.65 -8.18 0.23
CA LEU A 47 13.16 -7.38 1.34
C LEU A 47 12.08 -7.23 2.41
N THR A 48 12.41 -7.52 3.66
CA THR A 48 11.56 -7.28 4.83
C THR A 48 12.41 -6.77 5.99
N ASP A 49 11.79 -6.13 6.99
CA ASP A 49 12.53 -5.74 8.20
C ASP A 49 12.76 -6.92 9.16
N ALA A 50 13.47 -6.67 10.25
CA ALA A 50 13.84 -7.69 11.22
C ALA A 50 12.64 -8.39 11.87
N ASP A 51 11.48 -7.73 11.90
CA ASP A 51 10.25 -8.24 12.48
C ASP A 51 9.33 -8.89 11.41
N GLY A 52 9.81 -9.02 10.17
CA GLY A 52 9.04 -9.54 9.05
C GLY A 52 7.94 -8.59 8.57
N GLN A 53 8.00 -7.30 8.95
CA GLN A 53 7.04 -6.29 8.54
C GLN A 53 7.49 -5.59 7.24
N GLY A 54 6.51 -5.11 6.47
CA GLY A 54 6.73 -4.38 5.22
C GLY A 54 7.59 -5.15 4.21
N VAL A 55 6.97 -6.08 3.47
CA VAL A 55 7.64 -6.88 2.45
C VAL A 55 7.60 -6.17 1.09
N LEU A 56 8.77 -6.00 0.48
CA LEU A 56 8.93 -5.58 -0.92
C LEU A 56 9.40 -6.77 -1.74
N CYS A 57 8.61 -7.17 -2.72
CA CYS A 57 8.95 -8.23 -3.68
C CYS A 57 9.15 -7.61 -5.06
N MET A 58 10.20 -8.03 -5.76
CA MET A 58 10.44 -7.69 -7.16
C MET A 58 10.77 -8.94 -7.97
N ASN A 59 10.10 -9.09 -9.10
CA ASN A 59 10.42 -10.09 -10.10
C ASN A 59 11.48 -9.55 -11.09
N ARG A 60 11.95 -10.42 -11.99
CA ARG A 60 12.97 -10.09 -12.99
C ARG A 60 12.59 -8.86 -13.84
N GLU A 61 11.34 -8.79 -14.30
CA GLU A 61 10.87 -7.68 -15.15
C GLU A 61 10.95 -6.34 -14.42
N GLN A 62 10.52 -6.30 -13.17
CA GLN A 62 10.58 -5.11 -12.31
C GLN A 62 12.03 -4.69 -12.00
N LEU A 63 12.93 -5.66 -11.80
CA LEU A 63 14.36 -5.39 -11.61
C LEU A 63 14.99 -4.78 -12.87
N GLU A 64 14.66 -5.29 -14.07
CA GLU A 64 15.15 -4.73 -15.33
C GLU A 64 14.59 -3.33 -15.59
N GLU A 65 13.29 -3.11 -15.32
CA GLU A 65 12.68 -1.79 -15.44
C GLU A 65 13.43 -0.76 -14.60
N LEU A 66 13.74 -1.09 -13.34
CA LEU A 66 14.45 -0.19 -12.43
C LEU A 66 15.90 0.09 -12.88
N ARG A 67 16.54 -0.86 -13.57
CA ARG A 67 17.89 -0.67 -14.15
C ARG A 67 17.88 0.30 -15.33
N VAL A 68 16.84 0.26 -16.16
CA VAL A 68 16.71 1.10 -17.36
C VAL A 68 16.15 2.48 -17.02
N LYS A 69 15.24 2.55 -16.05
CA LYS A 69 14.62 3.79 -15.56
C LYS A 69 14.87 3.92 -14.06
N PRO A 70 16.08 4.37 -13.67
CA PRO A 70 16.40 4.60 -12.28
C PRO A 70 15.45 5.66 -11.69
N LEU A 71 15.13 5.51 -10.41
CA LEU A 71 14.23 6.44 -9.72
C LEU A 71 14.82 7.84 -9.72
N ALA A 72 13.97 8.84 -9.98
CA ALA A 72 14.33 10.22 -9.73
C ALA A 72 14.55 10.40 -8.22
N ALA A 73 15.79 10.72 -7.84
CA ALA A 73 16.08 11.15 -6.49
C ALA A 73 15.41 12.50 -6.26
N SER A 74 14.72 12.67 -5.13
CA SER A 74 14.25 13.99 -4.73
C SER A 74 15.47 14.91 -4.57
N SER A 75 15.47 16.08 -5.23
CA SER A 75 16.60 17.03 -5.17
C SER A 75 16.91 17.51 -3.75
N ALA A 76 15.99 17.32 -2.79
CA ALA A 76 16.12 17.74 -1.40
C ALA A 76 16.45 16.60 -0.41
N SER A 77 16.41 15.33 -0.83
CA SER A 77 16.52 14.19 0.08
C SER A 77 17.00 12.93 -0.62
N LYS A 78 17.83 12.11 0.03
CA LYS A 78 18.20 10.75 -0.41
C LYS A 78 17.00 9.79 -0.31
N ARG A 79 15.89 10.13 -0.97
CA ARG A 79 14.63 9.41 -0.98
C ARG A 79 14.11 9.40 -2.42
N THR A 80 13.44 8.30 -2.78
CA THR A 80 12.65 8.21 -4.01
C THR A 80 11.55 9.25 -3.97
N MET A 81 11.42 10.04 -5.03
CA MET A 81 10.26 10.90 -5.23
C MET A 81 9.01 10.03 -5.35
N VAL A 82 8.06 10.19 -4.43
CA VAL A 82 6.76 9.53 -4.51
C VAL A 82 5.89 10.38 -5.43
N PRO A 83 5.29 9.81 -6.49
CA PRO A 83 4.41 10.57 -7.38
C PRO A 83 3.18 11.08 -6.61
N ALA A 84 2.41 12.00 -7.21
CA ALA A 84 1.10 12.33 -6.65
C ALA A 84 0.25 11.04 -6.55
N LEU A 85 -0.50 10.90 -5.46
CA LEU A 85 -1.26 9.68 -5.15
C LEU A 85 -2.74 9.99 -4.90
N ASN A 86 -3.58 9.07 -5.35
CA ASN A 86 -4.96 8.95 -4.96
C ASN A 86 -5.12 7.88 -3.86
N THR A 87 -5.44 8.38 -2.68
CA THR A 87 -5.94 7.77 -1.44
C THR A 87 -7.38 7.27 -1.45
N ARG A 88 -7.73 5.98 -1.36
CA ARG A 88 -9.10 5.56 -1.00
C ARG A 88 -9.14 4.76 0.28
N LEU A 89 -10.14 5.05 1.11
CA LEU A 89 -10.34 4.40 2.41
C LEU A 89 -11.79 3.95 2.56
N TRP A 90 -11.96 2.70 3.00
CA TRP A 90 -13.23 2.12 3.42
C TRP A 90 -13.16 1.74 4.88
N TYR A 91 -14.24 1.99 5.62
CA TYR A 91 -14.29 1.78 7.06
C TYR A 91 -15.60 1.14 7.51
N ALA A 92 -15.49 0.16 8.41
CA ALA A 92 -16.60 -0.40 9.15
C ALA A 92 -16.23 -0.46 10.65
N PRO A 93 -17.02 0.16 11.56
CA PRO A 93 -16.79 0.04 13.00
C PRO A 93 -16.84 -1.40 13.51
N CYS A 94 -17.67 -2.22 12.87
CA CYS A 94 -17.79 -3.65 13.10
C CYS A 94 -18.14 -4.32 11.76
N LEU A 95 -17.41 -5.38 11.40
CA LEU A 95 -17.62 -6.17 10.20
C LEU A 95 -17.68 -7.64 10.58
N GLU A 96 -18.86 -8.23 10.51
CA GLU A 96 -19.08 -9.66 10.72
C GLU A 96 -18.94 -10.39 9.39
N LEU A 97 -18.09 -11.41 9.38
CA LEU A 97 -17.78 -12.23 8.21
C LEU A 97 -18.70 -13.47 8.17
N PRO A 98 -18.86 -14.12 7.00
CA PRO A 98 -19.76 -15.27 6.85
C PRO A 98 -19.42 -16.49 7.72
N ASP A 99 -18.18 -16.60 8.19
CA ASP A 99 -17.71 -17.65 9.11
C ASP A 99 -18.02 -17.36 10.59
N GLY A 100 -18.67 -16.22 10.87
CA GLY A 100 -18.96 -15.73 12.24
C GLY A 100 -17.82 -14.91 12.86
N THR A 101 -16.70 -14.70 12.15
CA THR A 101 -15.61 -13.85 12.64
C THR A 101 -16.03 -12.39 12.65
N VAL A 102 -15.79 -11.69 13.76
CA VAL A 102 -16.12 -10.26 13.92
C VAL A 102 -14.85 -9.40 13.93
N LEU A 103 -14.70 -8.55 12.92
CA LEU A 103 -13.62 -7.57 12.82
C LEU A 103 -14.07 -6.21 13.35
N LYS A 104 -13.51 -5.77 14.48
CA LYS A 104 -13.72 -4.42 15.02
C LYS A 104 -12.82 -3.41 14.29
N GLY A 105 -13.41 -2.27 13.92
CA GLY A 105 -12.74 -1.15 13.24
C GLY A 105 -12.05 -1.49 11.92
N ALA A 106 -12.60 -2.45 11.17
CA ALA A 106 -12.06 -2.88 9.88
C ALA A 106 -11.85 -1.69 8.94
N THR A 107 -10.62 -1.55 8.42
CA THR A 107 -10.23 -0.45 7.54
C THR A 107 -9.46 -1.02 6.37
N LEU A 108 -9.89 -0.65 5.18
CA LEU A 108 -9.20 -0.96 3.94
C LEU A 108 -8.70 0.35 3.34
N VAL A 109 -7.44 0.38 2.92
CA VAL A 109 -6.83 1.53 2.25
C VAL A 109 -6.23 1.07 0.93
N CYS A 110 -6.54 1.81 -0.14
CA CYS A 110 -6.01 1.60 -1.49
C CYS A 110 -5.32 2.88 -1.94
N THR A 111 -4.05 2.78 -2.32
CA THR A 111 -3.24 3.92 -2.74
C THR A 111 -2.72 3.67 -4.15
N ARG A 112 -2.90 4.62 -5.06
CA ARG A 112 -2.46 4.53 -6.45
C ARG A 112 -1.88 5.85 -6.95
N PRO A 113 -0.96 5.85 -7.94
CA PRO A 113 -0.52 7.07 -8.61
C PRO A 113 -1.68 7.84 -9.26
N SER A 114 -1.65 9.17 -9.18
CA SER A 114 -2.71 10.05 -9.72
C SER A 114 -2.74 10.11 -11.25
N ASP A 115 -1.59 9.94 -11.92
CA ASP A 115 -1.45 10.08 -13.39
C ASP A 115 -1.92 8.86 -14.21
N GLN A 116 -2.30 7.74 -13.56
CA GLN A 116 -2.91 6.61 -14.26
C GLN A 116 -4.40 6.90 -14.51
N SER A 117 -4.67 7.74 -15.53
CA SER A 117 -5.99 8.30 -15.84
C SER A 117 -6.82 7.48 -16.83
N VAL A 118 -6.44 6.25 -17.20
CA VAL A 118 -7.12 5.55 -18.30
C VAL A 118 -7.74 4.24 -17.84
N GLN A 119 -9.04 4.32 -17.49
CA GLN A 119 -9.97 3.23 -17.14
C GLN A 119 -9.66 2.59 -15.78
N ARG A 120 -10.65 2.38 -14.89
CA ARG A 120 -10.66 1.29 -13.85
C ARG A 120 -11.58 1.47 -12.61
N GLU A 121 -12.67 2.24 -12.63
CA GLU A 121 -13.61 2.17 -11.48
C GLU A 121 -14.13 0.74 -11.20
N VAL A 122 -14.22 -0.12 -12.23
CA VAL A 122 -14.57 -1.56 -12.13
C VAL A 122 -13.42 -2.44 -11.63
N SER A 123 -12.17 -1.99 -11.68
CA SER A 123 -10.99 -2.81 -11.36
C SER A 123 -10.53 -2.71 -9.93
N ASP A 124 -11.02 -1.76 -9.15
CA ASP A 124 -10.61 -1.65 -7.76
C ASP A 124 -11.20 -2.76 -6.90
N GLU A 125 -12.45 -3.15 -7.15
CA GLU A 125 -13.03 -4.34 -6.51
C GLU A 125 -12.25 -5.60 -6.87
N LEU A 126 -11.88 -5.78 -8.13
CA LEU A 126 -11.13 -6.95 -8.63
C LEU A 126 -9.69 -7.01 -8.11
N TRP A 127 -9.00 -5.87 -8.07
CA TRP A 127 -7.61 -5.80 -7.61
C TRP A 127 -7.52 -5.97 -6.09
N VAL A 128 -8.37 -5.29 -5.34
CA VAL A 128 -8.36 -5.38 -3.87
C VAL A 128 -8.82 -6.77 -3.40
N SER A 129 -9.80 -7.37 -4.07
CA SER A 129 -10.38 -8.67 -3.65
C SER A 129 -9.44 -9.87 -3.79
N SER A 130 -8.36 -9.74 -4.56
CA SER A 130 -7.33 -10.76 -4.76
C SER A 130 -6.02 -10.45 -4.03
N ALA A 131 -5.91 -9.27 -3.40
CA ALA A 131 -4.70 -8.83 -2.73
C ALA A 131 -4.48 -9.45 -1.33
N PHE A 132 -5.51 -10.08 -0.76
CA PHE A 132 -5.50 -10.61 0.60
C PHE A 132 -5.96 -12.07 0.64
N GLU A 133 -5.29 -12.86 1.48
CA GLU A 133 -5.74 -14.20 1.85
C GLU A 133 -6.94 -14.13 2.82
N GLU A 134 -7.66 -15.25 2.98
CA GLU A 134 -8.76 -15.32 3.94
C GLU A 134 -8.25 -15.24 5.39
N PRO A 135 -9.00 -14.60 6.31
CA PRO A 135 -10.35 -14.04 6.15
C PRO A 135 -10.37 -12.59 5.58
N PHE A 136 -9.20 -12.00 5.36
CA PHE A 136 -9.07 -10.60 4.95
C PHE A 136 -9.51 -10.36 3.50
N GLY A 137 -9.39 -11.36 2.63
CA GLY A 137 -9.97 -11.34 1.27
C GLY A 137 -11.48 -11.12 1.29
N THR A 138 -12.21 -11.88 2.10
CA THR A 138 -13.66 -11.67 2.30
C THR A 138 -13.96 -10.31 2.93
N ALA A 139 -13.20 -9.92 3.96
CA ALA A 139 -13.37 -8.61 4.59
C ALA A 139 -13.20 -7.45 3.59
N ALA A 140 -12.20 -7.52 2.73
CA ALA A 140 -11.93 -6.53 1.70
C ALA A 140 -13.09 -6.43 0.69
N LYS A 141 -13.60 -7.56 0.19
CA LYS A 141 -14.78 -7.62 -0.71
C LYS A 141 -16.04 -7.01 -0.08
N MET A 142 -16.21 -7.13 1.23
CA MET A 142 -17.33 -6.52 1.94
C MET A 142 -17.11 -5.02 2.17
N LEU A 143 -15.88 -4.58 2.43
CA LEU A 143 -15.54 -3.19 2.68
C LEU A 143 -15.68 -2.31 1.43
N VAL A 144 -15.24 -2.79 0.25
CA VAL A 144 -15.30 -2.01 -1.00
C VAL A 144 -16.72 -1.60 -1.41
N LYS A 145 -17.74 -2.37 -0.98
CA LYS A 145 -19.16 -2.07 -1.21
C LYS A 145 -19.72 -0.97 -0.30
N ARG A 146 -18.93 -0.49 0.66
CA ARG A 146 -19.32 0.59 1.59
C ARG A 146 -18.92 1.96 1.06
N ARG A 147 -19.33 3.01 1.77
CA ARG A 147 -18.93 4.38 1.48
C ARG A 147 -17.41 4.53 1.52
N THR A 148 -16.88 5.16 0.47
CA THR A 148 -15.47 5.46 0.31
C THR A 148 -15.15 6.89 0.77
N TYR A 149 -13.97 7.06 1.37
CA TYR A 149 -13.34 8.36 1.59
C TYR A 149 -12.14 8.49 0.66
N CYS A 150 -12.04 9.62 -0.04
CA CYS A 150 -10.95 9.90 -0.98
C CYS A 150 -10.00 10.96 -0.40
N LEU A 151 -8.70 10.75 -0.56
CA LEU A 151 -7.64 11.67 -0.20
C LEU A 151 -6.71 11.84 -1.40
N GLU A 152 -6.43 13.08 -1.78
CA GLU A 152 -5.39 13.35 -2.77
C GLU A 152 -4.12 13.80 -2.05
N MET A 153 -2.99 13.21 -2.44
CA MET A 153 -1.68 13.57 -1.91
C MET A 153 -0.82 14.06 -3.07
N ASN A 154 -0.27 15.27 -2.95
CA ASN A 154 0.73 15.77 -3.89
C ASN A 154 2.01 14.93 -3.80
N SER A 155 2.85 14.99 -4.84
CA SER A 155 4.15 14.34 -4.82
C SER A 155 5.03 14.84 -3.66
N PHE A 156 5.86 13.96 -3.10
CA PHE A 156 6.75 14.27 -1.97
C PHE A 156 8.01 13.41 -1.96
#